data_AF-A0A0D5ZGK4-F1
#
_entry.id   AF-A0A0D5ZGK4-F1
#
_cell.length_a   1.000
_cell.length_b   1.000
_cell.length_c   1.000
_cell.angle_alpha   90.00
_cell.angle_beta   90.00
_cell.angle_gamma   90.00
#
_symmetry.space_group_name_H-M   'P 1'
#
loop_
_entity.id
_entity.type
_entity.pdbx_description
1 polymer ?
#
loop_
_entity_poly.entity_id
_entity_poly.type
_entity_poly.pdbx_seq_one_letter_code
_entity_poly.pdbx_strand_id
1 'polypeptide(L)'
;MDDEIIGFLDESSPQNTSNTVRMWSFKRSEKIKNTAKYRINCIGFYAINGTSTCSFMERSRKEDICAFLVEIRRNNPEKKIKVVLDNFASHHAAKVMELSLELRIELIFLPPYSPDLNPIEFIWKSIKRVVSRNFIASEHHMKSLISKSFQELSPFNSFSIGWIRKFIPEEYNKYRKLGI
;
A
#
# COMPACT_ATOMS: atom_id res chain seq x y z
N MET A 1 -10.90 9.44 22.25
CA MET A 1 -10.86 8.55 21.06
C MET A 1 -9.92 9.07 19.96
N ASP A 2 -9.03 10.04 20.24
CA ASP A 2 -8.03 10.58 19.28
C ASP A 2 -6.68 9.82 19.25
N ASP A 3 -6.61 8.68 19.94
CA ASP A 3 -5.36 7.96 20.24
C ASP A 3 -5.07 6.74 19.35
N GLU A 4 -5.88 6.51 18.31
CA GLU A 4 -5.73 5.34 17.45
C GLU A 4 -5.49 5.73 15.99
N ILE A 5 -4.52 5.07 15.36
CA ILE A 5 -4.23 5.18 13.94
C ILE A 5 -4.82 3.97 13.24
N ILE A 6 -5.63 4.20 12.22
CA ILE A 6 -6.16 3.12 11.38
C ILE A 6 -5.42 3.17 10.06
N GLY A 7 -4.89 2.03 9.65
CA GLY A 7 -4.31 1.90 8.32
C GLY A 7 -4.47 0.51 7.74
N PHE A 8 -4.19 0.43 6.45
CA PHE A 8 -4.38 -0.75 5.64
C PHE A 8 -3.03 -1.28 5.17
N LEU A 9 -2.81 -2.57 5.32
CA LEU A 9 -1.59 -3.25 4.89
C LEU A 9 -1.90 -4.19 3.73
N ASP A 10 -1.03 -4.17 2.72
CA ASP A 10 -1.11 -5.06 1.57
C ASP A 10 0.25 -5.23 0.90
N GLU A 11 0.42 -6.39 0.26
CA GLU A 11 1.60 -6.73 -0.52
C GLU A 11 1.30 -6.65 -2.02
N SER A 12 2.22 -6.08 -2.78
CA SER A 12 2.05 -5.91 -4.22
C SER A 12 3.37 -6.15 -4.93
N SER A 13 3.32 -6.85 -6.07
CA SER A 13 4.47 -7.03 -6.95
C SER A 13 4.30 -6.23 -8.26
N PRO A 14 4.52 -4.90 -8.31
CA PRO A 14 4.54 -4.17 -9.58
C PRO A 14 5.57 -4.76 -10.55
N GLN A 15 5.19 -4.85 -11.84
CA GLN A 15 6.09 -5.26 -12.91
C GLN A 15 5.97 -4.26 -14.06
N ASN A 16 7.09 -3.99 -14.72
CA ASN A 16 7.12 -3.07 -15.85
C ASN A 16 6.40 -3.61 -17.10
N THR A 17 6.13 -4.92 -17.17
CA THR A 17 5.43 -5.56 -18.30
C THR A 17 4.00 -5.98 -17.99
N SER A 18 3.48 -5.76 -16.78
CA SER A 18 2.18 -6.32 -16.36
C SER A 18 0.97 -5.71 -17.07
N ASN A 19 1.03 -4.44 -17.48
CA ASN A 19 -0.12 -3.75 -18.06
C ASN A 19 0.15 -3.34 -19.50
N THR A 20 -0.79 -3.65 -20.39
CA THR A 20 -0.82 -3.08 -21.74
C THR A 20 -1.50 -1.72 -21.69
N VAL A 21 -0.82 -0.67 -22.15
CA VAL A 21 -1.37 0.68 -22.20
C VAL A 21 -1.76 1.01 -23.65
N ARG A 22 -2.99 1.46 -23.84
CA ARG A 22 -3.44 2.06 -25.11
C ARG A 22 -3.11 3.56 -25.08
N MET A 23 -2.44 4.05 -26.11
CA MET A 23 -2.03 5.45 -26.27
C MET A 23 -2.57 5.95 -27.61
N TRP A 24 -2.90 7.23 -27.69
CA TRP A 24 -3.25 7.90 -28.95
C TRP A 24 -2.05 8.71 -29.44
N SER A 25 -1.78 8.68 -30.74
CA SER A 25 -0.75 9.49 -31.39
C SER A 25 -1.30 10.08 -32.68
N PHE A 26 -1.10 11.39 -32.86
CA PHE A 26 -1.49 12.13 -34.08
C PHE A 26 -0.43 12.02 -35.20
N LYS A 27 0.70 11.36 -34.93
CA LYS A 27 1.78 11.08 -35.90
C LYS A 27 2.04 9.57 -35.97
N ARG A 28 2.86 9.14 -36.95
CA ARG A 28 3.35 7.75 -37.06
C ARG A 28 3.92 7.33 -35.70
N SER A 29 3.27 6.38 -35.05
CA SER A 29 3.56 6.01 -33.67
C SER A 29 4.79 5.10 -33.61
N GLU A 30 5.86 5.56 -32.96
CA GLU A 30 6.96 4.70 -32.57
C GLU A 30 6.63 3.99 -31.26
N LYS A 31 6.78 2.67 -31.23
CA LYS A 31 6.45 1.85 -30.06
C LYS A 31 7.72 1.53 -29.27
N ILE A 32 8.07 2.39 -28.32
CA ILE A 32 9.16 2.12 -27.39
C ILE A 32 8.65 1.12 -26.34
N LYS A 33 9.38 0.01 -26.17
CA LYS A 33 9.08 -1.00 -25.16
C LYS A 33 10.34 -1.33 -24.36
N ASN A 34 10.15 -1.59 -23.08
CA ASN A 34 11.15 -2.25 -22.26
C ASN A 34 11.30 -3.71 -22.67
N THR A 35 12.52 -4.10 -23.06
CA THR A 35 12.88 -5.52 -23.26
C THR A 35 13.27 -6.18 -21.93
N ALA A 36 13.90 -5.42 -21.03
CA ALA A 36 14.23 -5.88 -19.68
C ALA A 36 12.97 -6.01 -18.83
N LYS A 37 12.87 -7.09 -18.05
CA LYS A 37 11.75 -7.37 -17.15
C LYS A 37 12.19 -7.17 -15.70
N TYR A 38 11.46 -6.34 -14.98
CA TYR A 38 11.68 -6.07 -13.56
C TYR A 38 10.40 -6.38 -12.79
N ARG A 39 10.55 -7.07 -11.67
CA ARG A 39 9.50 -7.35 -10.70
C ARG A 39 10.05 -6.97 -9.33
N ILE A 40 9.33 -6.08 -8.64
CA ILE A 40 9.71 -5.64 -7.29
C ILE A 40 8.58 -6.03 -6.36
N ASN A 41 8.88 -6.76 -5.29
CA ASN A 41 7.91 -7.01 -4.23
C ASN A 41 7.92 -5.83 -3.27
N CYS A 42 6.74 -5.28 -3.01
CA CYS A 42 6.53 -4.11 -2.18
C CYS A 42 5.51 -4.47 -1.10
N ILE A 43 5.69 -3.90 0.07
CA ILE A 43 4.69 -3.89 1.14
C ILE A 43 4.37 -2.44 1.47
N GLY A 44 3.08 -2.16 1.65
CA GLY A 44 2.58 -0.82 1.89
C GLY A 44 1.68 -0.79 3.09
N PHE A 45 1.77 0.31 3.84
CA PHE A 45 0.88 0.66 4.92
C PHE A 45 0.27 2.02 4.61
N TYR A 46 -1.03 2.04 4.33
CA TYR A 46 -1.78 3.25 4.05
C TYR A 46 -2.57 3.65 5.29
N ALA A 47 -2.11 4.69 5.99
CA ALA A 47 -2.75 5.23 7.18
C ALA A 47 -3.79 6.31 6.81
N ILE A 48 -4.99 6.21 7.38
CA ILE A 48 -6.07 7.21 7.18
C ILE A 48 -5.74 8.51 7.92
N ASN A 49 -5.11 8.39 9.08
CA ASN A 49 -4.92 9.46 10.07
C ASN A 49 -3.52 9.46 10.72
N GLY A 50 -2.55 8.88 10.02
CA GLY A 50 -1.15 8.78 10.46
C GLY A 50 -0.18 8.79 9.28
N THR A 51 1.05 8.38 9.54
CA THR A 51 2.11 8.34 8.52
C THR A 51 2.05 7.02 7.74
N SER A 52 1.74 7.11 6.45
CA SER A 52 1.82 5.99 5.53
C SER A 52 3.28 5.61 5.22
N THR A 53 3.55 4.32 5.04
CA THR A 53 4.91 3.80 4.82
C THR A 53 4.89 2.78 3.70
N CYS A 54 5.93 2.74 2.87
CA CYS A 54 6.13 1.70 1.86
C CYS A 54 7.57 1.19 1.92
N SER A 55 7.74 -0.12 1.79
CA SER A 55 9.04 -0.76 1.79
C SER A 55 9.13 -1.86 0.72
N PHE A 56 10.36 -2.29 0.44
CA PHE A 56 10.64 -3.31 -0.58
C PHE A 56 11.02 -4.62 0.09
N MET A 57 10.41 -5.71 -0.36
CA MET A 57 10.67 -7.05 0.17
C MET A 57 11.57 -7.80 -0.80
N GLU A 58 12.62 -8.44 -0.30
CA GLU A 58 13.45 -9.32 -1.14
C GLU A 58 12.81 -10.69 -1.33
N ARG A 59 12.16 -11.23 -0.28
CA ARG A 59 11.69 -12.64 -0.28
C ARG A 59 10.22 -12.82 0.11
N SER A 60 9.50 -11.76 0.45
CA SER A 60 8.09 -11.80 0.90
C SER A 60 7.87 -12.80 2.03
N ARG A 61 8.78 -12.81 3.01
CA ARG A 61 8.72 -13.73 4.16
C ARG A 61 8.21 -13.04 5.42
N LYS A 62 7.86 -13.85 6.43
CA LYS A 62 7.46 -13.37 7.76
C LYS A 62 8.47 -12.40 8.38
N GLU A 63 9.77 -12.58 8.11
CA GLU A 63 10.81 -11.67 8.59
C GLU A 63 10.70 -10.26 7.99
N ASP A 64 10.35 -10.16 6.71
CA ASP A 64 10.14 -8.89 6.02
C ASP A 64 8.90 -8.17 6.58
N ILE A 65 7.82 -8.92 6.87
CA ILE A 65 6.61 -8.40 7.51
C ILE A 65 6.93 -7.87 8.92
N CYS A 66 7.70 -8.63 9.71
CA CYS A 66 8.14 -8.19 11.03
C CYS A 66 8.96 -6.88 10.97
N ALA A 67 9.92 -6.80 10.05
CA ALA A 67 10.71 -5.58 9.85
C ALA A 67 9.82 -4.39 9.47
N PHE A 68 8.81 -4.62 8.62
CA PHE A 68 7.87 -3.59 8.22
C PHE A 68 6.95 -3.12 9.36
N LEU A 69 6.50 -4.02 10.24
CA LEU A 69 5.74 -3.64 11.44
C LEU A 69 6.53 -2.73 12.38
N VAL A 70 7.84 -3.00 12.53
CA VAL A 70 8.75 -2.12 13.29
C VAL A 70 8.85 -0.74 12.63
N GLU A 71 8.93 -0.69 11.30
CA GLU A 71 8.98 0.57 10.55
C GLU A 71 7.69 1.39 10.70
N ILE A 72 6.53 0.74 10.61
CA ILE A 72 5.21 1.36 10.85
C ILE A 72 5.16 1.96 12.25
N ARG A 73 5.60 1.21 13.27
CA ARG A 73 5.66 1.70 14.66
C ARG A 73 6.61 2.88 14.80
N ARG A 74 7.79 2.84 14.17
CA ARG A 74 8.76 3.94 14.21
C ARG A 74 8.19 5.23 13.64
N ASN A 75 7.43 5.13 12.55
CA ASN A 75 6.81 6.29 11.89
C ASN A 75 5.54 6.79 12.60
N ASN A 76 5.00 5.99 13.54
CA ASN A 76 3.78 6.29 14.30
C ASN A 76 3.96 5.90 15.80
N PRO A 77 4.83 6.60 16.55
CA PRO A 77 5.31 6.13 17.85
C PRO A 77 4.28 6.24 18.99
N GLU A 78 3.44 7.29 18.99
CA GLU A 78 2.66 7.67 20.18
C GLU A 78 1.30 6.94 20.29
N LYS A 79 0.66 6.64 19.16
CA LYS A 79 -0.73 6.19 19.11
C LYS A 79 -0.84 4.68 18.95
N LYS A 80 -1.91 4.07 19.44
CA LYS A 80 -2.20 2.65 19.16
C LYS A 80 -2.49 2.50 17.66
N ILE A 81 -1.98 1.46 17.01
CA ILE A 81 -2.14 1.29 15.55
C ILE A 81 -3.04 0.10 15.30
N LYS A 82 -4.09 0.29 14.52
CA LYS A 82 -4.96 -0.75 13.98
C LYS A 82 -4.60 -0.95 12.52
N VAL A 83 -4.10 -2.13 12.19
CA VAL A 83 -3.75 -2.52 10.82
C VAL A 83 -4.82 -3.44 10.31
N VAL A 84 -5.46 -3.06 9.20
CA VAL A 84 -6.42 -3.88 8.48
C VAL A 84 -5.69 -4.58 7.33
N LEU A 85 -5.82 -5.90 7.24
CA LEU A 85 -5.12 -6.73 6.25
C LEU A 85 -5.99 -7.90 5.79
N ASP A 86 -5.59 -8.55 4.70
CA ASP A 86 -6.26 -9.76 4.20
C ASP A 86 -5.92 -10.99 5.05
N ASN A 87 -6.61 -12.10 4.79
CA ASN A 87 -6.49 -13.33 5.57
C ASN A 87 -5.30 -14.21 5.14
N PHE A 88 -4.22 -13.63 4.60
CA PHE A 88 -3.10 -14.39 4.08
C PHE A 88 -2.33 -15.14 5.18
N ALA A 89 -1.96 -16.40 4.93
CA ALA A 89 -1.41 -17.31 5.96
C ALA A 89 -0.12 -16.78 6.63
N SER A 90 0.69 -16.00 5.92
CA SER A 90 1.92 -15.43 6.48
C SER A 90 1.67 -14.38 7.56
N HIS A 91 0.51 -13.72 7.56
CA HIS A 91 0.12 -12.76 8.59
C HIS A 91 -0.31 -13.43 9.90
N HIS A 92 -0.77 -14.69 9.82
CA HIS A 92 -1.14 -15.53 10.98
C HIS A 92 0.06 -16.22 11.63
N ALA A 93 1.27 -16.01 11.14
CA ALA A 93 2.46 -16.58 11.75
C ALA A 93 2.58 -16.10 13.21
N ALA A 94 2.77 -17.03 14.15
CA ALA A 94 2.85 -16.71 15.59
C ALA A 94 3.80 -15.55 15.90
N LYS A 95 4.97 -15.53 15.24
CA LYS A 95 5.97 -14.45 15.37
C LYS A 95 5.44 -13.07 14.96
N VAL A 96 4.59 -12.99 13.94
CA VAL A 96 3.99 -11.72 13.47
C VAL A 96 2.94 -11.25 14.48
N MET A 97 2.12 -12.18 14.99
CA MET A 97 1.12 -11.89 16.03
C MET A 97 1.78 -11.42 17.33
N GLU A 98 2.79 -12.14 17.84
CA GLU A 98 3.54 -11.78 19.05
C GLU A 98 4.18 -10.39 18.91
N LEU A 99 4.90 -10.14 17.81
CA LEU A 99 5.53 -8.84 17.57
C LEU A 99 4.49 -7.72 17.45
N SER A 100 3.34 -7.96 16.82
CA SER A 100 2.28 -6.95 16.72
C SER A 100 1.80 -6.51 18.11
N LEU A 101 1.63 -7.46 19.05
CA LEU A 101 1.24 -7.18 20.43
C LEU A 101 2.31 -6.38 21.18
N GLU A 102 3.59 -6.78 21.05
CA GLU A 102 4.73 -6.05 21.64
C GLU A 102 4.79 -4.61 21.14
N LEU A 103 4.55 -4.41 19.84
CA LEU A 103 4.52 -3.10 19.21
C LEU A 103 3.21 -2.35 19.44
N ARG A 104 2.25 -2.82 20.26
CA ARG A 104 0.91 -2.19 20.42
C ARG A 104 0.17 -1.97 19.09
N ILE A 105 0.36 -2.89 18.15
CA ILE A 105 -0.31 -2.95 16.85
C ILE A 105 -1.40 -4.02 16.93
N GLU A 106 -2.63 -3.63 16.66
CA GLU A 106 -3.77 -4.52 16.58
C GLU A 106 -4.02 -4.90 15.12
N LEU A 107 -3.88 -6.19 14.82
CA LEU A 107 -4.13 -6.74 13.49
C LEU A 107 -5.61 -7.11 13.35
N ILE A 108 -6.27 -6.52 12.34
CA ILE A 108 -7.68 -6.74 12.02
C ILE A 108 -7.75 -7.42 10.65
N PHE A 109 -8.18 -8.68 10.65
CA PHE A 109 -8.29 -9.49 9.44
C PHE A 109 -9.64 -9.26 8.76
N LEU A 110 -9.58 -8.95 7.46
CA LEU A 110 -10.77 -8.88 6.63
C LEU A 110 -11.38 -10.27 6.44
N PRO A 111 -12.71 -10.36 6.22
CA PRO A 111 -13.34 -11.62 5.90
C PRO A 111 -12.73 -12.23 4.63
N PRO A 112 -12.69 -13.58 4.52
CA PRO A 112 -12.14 -14.26 3.35
C PRO A 112 -12.73 -13.74 2.04
N TYR A 113 -11.91 -13.70 0.98
CA TYR A 113 -12.31 -13.28 -0.37
C TYR A 113 -12.88 -11.86 -0.48
N SER A 114 -12.45 -10.93 0.39
CA SER A 114 -12.86 -9.52 0.32
C SER A 114 -11.70 -8.54 0.02
N PRO A 115 -10.85 -8.80 -1.00
CA PRO A 115 -9.74 -7.91 -1.36
C PRO A 115 -10.22 -6.50 -1.75
N ASP A 116 -11.42 -6.41 -2.36
CA ASP A 116 -12.06 -5.14 -2.74
C ASP A 116 -12.35 -4.21 -1.55
N LEU A 117 -12.31 -4.73 -0.31
CA LEU A 117 -12.48 -3.94 0.91
C LEU A 117 -11.20 -3.26 1.37
N ASN A 118 -10.05 -3.47 0.71
CA ASN A 118 -8.78 -2.89 1.11
C ASN A 118 -8.43 -1.64 0.27
N PRO A 119 -8.57 -0.41 0.80
CA PRO A 119 -8.33 0.84 0.06
C PRO A 119 -6.93 0.97 -0.56
N ILE A 120 -5.92 0.35 0.03
CA ILE A 120 -4.54 0.41 -0.48
C ILE A 120 -4.42 -0.24 -1.87
N GLU A 121 -5.33 -1.14 -2.24
CA GLU A 121 -5.35 -1.70 -3.58
C GLU A 121 -5.50 -0.63 -4.67
N PHE A 122 -6.26 0.43 -4.40
CA PHE A 122 -6.43 1.53 -5.34
C PHE A 122 -5.14 2.33 -5.52
N ILE A 123 -4.35 2.47 -4.45
CA ILE A 123 -2.99 3.04 -4.51
C ILE A 123 -2.12 2.15 -5.37
N TRP A 124 -2.13 0.83 -5.13
CA TRP A 124 -1.35 -0.12 -5.95
C TRP A 124 -1.76 -0.15 -7.42
N LYS A 125 -3.07 -0.10 -7.71
CA LYS A 125 -3.61 0.00 -9.09
C LYS A 125 -3.09 1.27 -9.78
N SER A 126 -3.03 2.38 -9.06
CA SER A 126 -2.48 3.66 -9.55
C SER A 126 -0.97 3.58 -9.80
N ILE A 127 -0.20 3.03 -8.86
CA ILE A 127 1.25 2.82 -9.01
C ILE A 127 1.55 1.90 -10.21
N LYS A 128 0.86 0.77 -10.34
CA LYS A 128 1.03 -0.15 -11.49
C LYS A 128 0.74 0.53 -12.83
N ARG A 129 -0.18 1.50 -12.87
CA ARG A 129 -0.47 2.31 -14.07
C ARG A 129 0.63 3.32 -14.36
N VAL A 130 1.21 3.95 -13.34
CA VAL A 130 2.36 4.87 -13.50
C VAL A 130 3.57 4.09 -14.02
N VAL A 131 3.89 2.97 -13.39
CA VAL A 131 5.00 2.08 -13.81
C VAL A 131 4.83 1.64 -15.26
N SER A 132 3.62 1.24 -15.68
CA SER A 132 3.40 0.76 -17.05
C SER A 132 3.45 1.85 -18.13
N ARG A 133 3.34 3.13 -17.74
CA ARG A 133 3.41 4.28 -18.65
C ARG A 133 4.82 4.84 -18.79
N ASN A 134 5.72 4.51 -17.87
CA ASN A 134 7.09 5.02 -17.84
C ASN A 134 8.07 4.00 -18.40
N PHE A 135 9.11 4.48 -19.08
CA PHE A 135 10.22 3.64 -19.51
C PHE A 135 11.14 3.35 -18.33
N ILE A 136 11.24 2.08 -17.94
CA ILE A 136 12.01 1.68 -16.76
C ILE A 136 13.47 1.38 -17.14
N ALA A 137 14.36 2.34 -16.87
CA ALA A 137 15.78 2.20 -17.18
C ALA A 137 16.52 1.18 -16.29
N SER A 138 16.10 0.99 -15.04
CA SER A 138 16.75 0.08 -14.08
C SER A 138 15.81 -0.32 -12.94
N GLU A 139 16.19 -1.35 -12.17
CA GLU A 139 15.47 -1.72 -10.96
C GLU A 139 15.44 -0.57 -9.93
N HIS A 140 16.55 0.15 -9.76
CA HIS A 140 16.62 1.32 -8.88
C HIS A 140 15.65 2.43 -9.32
N HIS A 141 15.57 2.71 -10.62
CA HIS A 141 14.60 3.67 -11.16
C HIS A 141 13.17 3.23 -10.85
N MET A 142 12.86 1.94 -10.99
CA MET A 142 11.54 1.42 -10.67
C MET A 142 11.20 1.51 -9.18
N LYS A 143 12.15 1.20 -8.27
CA LYS A 143 11.98 1.39 -6.83
C LYS A 143 11.70 2.85 -6.51
N SER A 144 12.52 3.77 -7.03
CA SER A 144 12.34 5.22 -6.83
C SER A 144 10.96 5.70 -7.32
N LEU A 145 10.52 5.24 -8.49
CA LEU A 145 9.21 5.58 -9.04
C LEU A 145 8.06 5.08 -8.16
N ILE A 146 8.16 3.86 -7.63
CA ILE A 146 7.17 3.28 -6.72
C ILE A 146 7.10 4.08 -5.41
N SER A 147 8.23 4.33 -4.75
CA SER A 147 8.28 5.10 -3.50
C SER A 147 7.70 6.50 -3.68
N LYS A 148 8.11 7.21 -4.75
CA LYS A 148 7.60 8.54 -5.05
C LYS A 148 6.09 8.53 -5.29
N SER A 149 5.62 7.63 -6.14
CA SER A 149 4.18 7.52 -6.44
C SER A 149 3.37 7.17 -5.19
N PHE A 150 3.90 6.33 -4.30
CA PHE A 150 3.24 5.98 -3.05
C PHE A 150 3.13 7.20 -2.12
N GLN A 151 4.22 7.96 -1.94
CA GLN A 151 4.23 9.17 -1.12
C GLN A 151 3.32 10.27 -1.67
N GLU A 152 3.17 10.37 -2.98
CA GLU A 152 2.25 11.31 -3.61
C GLU A 152 0.79 10.88 -3.43
N LEU A 153 0.49 9.57 -3.45
CA LEU A 153 -0.87 9.05 -3.39
C LEU A 153 -1.39 8.83 -1.97
N SER A 154 -0.52 8.48 -1.03
CA SER A 154 -0.89 8.13 0.34
C SER A 154 -1.54 9.25 1.17
N PRO A 155 -1.31 10.55 0.93
CA PRO A 155 -2.01 11.60 1.65
C PRO A 155 -3.50 11.71 1.27
N PHE A 156 -3.90 11.16 0.12
CA PHE A 156 -5.26 11.32 -0.38
C PHE A 156 -6.21 10.30 0.24
N ASN A 157 -7.11 10.79 1.10
CA ASN A 157 -8.19 9.99 1.67
C ASN A 157 -9.28 9.60 0.65
N SER A 158 -9.21 10.06 -0.59
CA SER A 158 -10.14 9.67 -1.66
C SER A 158 -10.23 8.16 -1.85
N PHE A 159 -9.15 7.43 -1.57
CA PHE A 159 -9.12 5.96 -1.68
C PHE A 159 -9.86 5.27 -0.51
N SER A 160 -9.86 5.85 0.69
CA SER A 160 -10.51 5.29 1.88
C SER A 160 -11.91 5.83 2.15
N ILE A 161 -12.34 6.95 1.53
CA ILE A 161 -13.65 7.58 1.77
C ILE A 161 -14.82 6.59 1.66
N GLY A 162 -14.84 5.74 0.63
CA GLY A 162 -15.91 4.75 0.46
C GLY A 162 -15.96 3.74 1.60
N TRP A 163 -14.78 3.33 2.09
CA TRP A 163 -14.64 2.42 3.22
C TRP A 163 -15.08 3.09 4.53
N ILE A 164 -14.61 4.32 4.78
CA ILE A 164 -14.96 5.11 5.98
C ILE A 164 -16.48 5.29 6.05
N ARG A 165 -17.14 5.65 4.95
CA ARG A 165 -18.60 5.79 4.91
C ARG A 165 -19.35 4.50 5.25
N LYS A 166 -18.80 3.34 4.88
CA LYS A 166 -19.45 2.04 5.06
C LYS A 166 -19.25 1.48 6.46
N PHE A 167 -18.05 1.62 7.02
CA PHE A 167 -17.66 0.94 8.27
C PHE A 167 -17.53 1.88 9.47
N ILE A 168 -17.28 3.17 9.26
CA ILE A 168 -17.16 4.17 10.34
C ILE A 168 -17.90 5.46 9.94
N PRO A 169 -19.23 5.40 9.70
CA PRO A 169 -20.00 6.54 9.21
C PRO A 169 -20.00 7.72 10.20
N GLU A 170 -19.87 7.47 11.50
CA GLU A 170 -19.82 8.48 12.55
C GLU A 170 -18.56 9.37 12.45
N GLU A 171 -17.43 8.77 12.06
CA GLU A 171 -16.15 9.49 11.90
C GLU A 171 -15.98 10.07 10.48
N TYR A 172 -16.96 9.90 9.60
CA TYR A 172 -16.87 10.36 8.21
C TYR A 172 -16.56 11.86 8.10
N ASN A 173 -17.23 12.69 8.89
CA ASN A 173 -17.01 14.14 8.87
C ASN A 173 -15.63 14.55 9.39
N LYS A 174 -15.01 13.72 10.24
CA LYS A 174 -13.65 13.93 10.76
C LYS A 174 -12.61 13.71 9.66
N TYR A 175 -12.71 12.60 8.94
CA TYR A 175 -11.74 12.25 7.88
C TYR A 175 -12.00 12.94 6.54
N ARG A 176 -13.23 13.43 6.30
CA ARG A 176 -13.57 14.25 5.13
C ARG A 176 -12.85 15.61 5.13
N LYS A 177 -12.61 16.21 6.31
CA LYS A 177 -11.93 17.52 6.43
C LYS A 177 -10.41 17.48 6.16
N LEU A 178 -9.83 16.30 6.00
CA LEU A 178 -8.40 16.10 5.67
C LEU A 178 -8.15 15.85 4.18
N GLY A 179 -9.20 15.71 3.37
CA GLY A 179 -9.10 15.65 1.92
C GLY A 179 -9.65 16.95 1.33
N ILE A 180 -8.83 17.62 0.51
CA ILE A 180 -9.25 18.76 -0.33
C ILE A 180 -10.46 18.37 -1.17
#